data_AF-A0A9Q9HMW0-F1
#
_entry.id   AF-A0A9Q9HMW0-F1
#
_cell.length_a   1.000
_cell.length_b   1.000
_cell.length_c   1.000
_cell.angle_alpha   90.00
_cell.angle_beta   90.00
_cell.angle_gamma   90.00
#
_symmetry.space_group_name_H-M   'P 1'
#
loop_
_entity.id
_entity.type
_entity.pdbx_description
1 polymer ?
#
loop_
_entity_poly.entity_id
_entity_poly.type
_entity_poly.pdbx_seq_one_letter_code
_entity_poly.pdbx_strand_id
1 'polypeptide(L)'
;MTSRRAEKGAGRLLSVLLACLVPLALMAEPPRAGLMWNRTGLPAAFPLQVRTSAGADYYLILSDAETGEAALGAYIDGGKFFKVLVPPGRYVLRFASGKRWQGEERLFGPGAQTRRFELPYPLEFAIRGAGIKGGHVVTLSREPPGGGLQAAVKAQYICQIASLEAPELLPGRAQPLRQFHLGGDARSRGILHLQWRLQLGGPQAGTPLEQWQRSLFLLGNPLLPPRASGLDGRGGQRPPARFRSYSVRSLFCG
;
A
#
# COMPACT_ATOMS: atom_id res chain seq x y z
N MET A 1 -28.84 68.82 67.69
CA MET A 1 -29.37 68.05 66.55
C MET A 1 -28.23 67.75 65.59
N THR A 2 -28.07 66.47 65.25
CA THR A 2 -27.45 65.88 64.01
C THR A 2 -26.02 66.31 63.62
N SER A 3 -24.98 65.46 63.75
CA SER A 3 -24.63 64.23 62.98
C SER A 3 -23.95 64.48 61.63
N ARG A 4 -22.69 64.01 61.47
CA ARG A 4 -22.15 63.07 60.43
C ARG A 4 -20.65 63.32 60.14
N ARG A 5 -19.80 62.31 60.44
CA ARG A 5 -19.05 61.40 59.53
C ARG A 5 -17.93 62.10 58.75
N ALA A 6 -16.65 61.90 59.03
CA ALA A 6 -15.84 60.67 58.87
C ALA A 6 -15.87 60.11 57.44
N GLU A 7 -14.80 60.32 56.68
CA GLU A 7 -14.33 59.38 55.64
C GLU A 7 -12.82 59.60 55.38
N LYS A 8 -12.01 58.78 56.04
CA LYS A 8 -10.60 58.51 55.69
C LYS A 8 -10.58 57.23 54.85
N GLY A 9 -9.78 57.24 53.78
CA GLY A 9 -9.07 56.06 53.31
C GLY A 9 -9.88 55.02 52.53
N ALA A 10 -10.08 55.25 51.24
CA ALA A 10 -10.56 54.20 50.32
C ALA A 10 -9.95 54.34 48.91
N GLY A 11 -8.66 54.71 48.81
CA GLY A 11 -8.03 55.02 47.51
C GLY A 11 -6.95 54.04 47.03
N ARG A 12 -6.48 53.09 47.85
CA ARG A 12 -5.28 52.30 47.51
C ARG A 12 -5.39 50.79 47.62
N LEU A 13 -6.55 50.25 48.00
CA LEU A 13 -6.74 48.80 48.16
C LEU A 13 -7.37 48.10 46.94
N LEU A 14 -7.82 48.85 45.93
CA LEU A 14 -8.48 48.26 44.75
C LEU A 14 -7.55 47.95 43.56
N SER A 15 -6.24 48.20 43.67
CA SER A 15 -5.28 47.88 42.59
C SER A 15 -4.47 46.59 42.81
N VAL A 16 -4.62 45.91 43.96
CA VAL A 16 -3.85 44.68 44.25
C VAL A 16 -4.63 43.39 43.93
N LEU A 17 -5.95 43.46 43.76
CA LEU A 17 -6.79 42.30 43.43
C LEU A 17 -6.82 41.94 41.93
N LEU A 18 -6.22 42.76 41.05
CA LEU A 18 -6.08 42.47 39.61
C LEU A 18 -4.70 41.86 39.26
N ALA A 19 -3.97 41.29 40.23
CA ALA A 19 -2.66 40.66 40.05
C ALA A 19 -2.67 39.13 40.21
N CYS A 20 -3.85 38.52 40.36
CA CYS A 20 -4.02 37.06 40.32
C CYS A 20 -4.67 36.58 39.02
N LEU A 21 -4.42 37.27 37.91
CA LEU A 21 -4.48 36.66 36.57
C LEU A 21 -3.29 35.70 36.45
N VAL A 22 -3.36 34.59 37.19
CA VAL A 22 -2.59 33.39 36.86
C VAL A 22 -2.97 33.09 35.42
N PRO A 23 -2.06 33.14 34.44
CA PRO A 23 -2.36 32.57 33.16
C PRO A 23 -2.53 31.09 33.46
N LEU A 24 -3.77 30.63 33.54
CA LEU A 24 -4.10 29.24 33.35
C LEU A 24 -3.54 28.96 31.97
N ALA A 25 -2.31 28.44 31.91
CA ALA A 25 -1.74 28.00 30.68
C ALA A 25 -2.75 27.00 30.14
N LEU A 26 -3.51 27.39 29.10
CA LEU A 26 -4.35 26.47 28.36
C LEU A 26 -3.38 25.41 27.85
N MET A 27 -3.28 24.32 28.60
CA MET A 27 -2.52 23.14 28.24
C MET A 27 -3.38 22.50 27.15
N ALA A 28 -2.89 22.51 25.92
CA ALA A 28 -3.55 21.76 24.86
C ALA A 28 -3.48 20.29 25.24
N GLU A 29 -4.62 19.62 25.27
CA GLU A 29 -4.66 18.18 25.44
C GLU A 29 -3.88 17.54 24.28
N PRO A 30 -2.96 16.59 24.54
CA PRO A 30 -2.23 15.95 23.47
C PRO A 30 -3.22 15.29 22.50
N PRO A 31 -3.04 15.48 21.18
CA PRO A 31 -3.93 14.86 20.21
C PRO A 31 -3.78 13.34 20.29
N ARG A 32 -4.79 12.63 19.80
CA ARG A 32 -4.67 11.18 19.65
C ARG A 32 -3.52 10.87 18.70
N ALA A 33 -2.63 9.96 19.11
CA ALA A 33 -1.55 9.48 18.24
C ALA A 33 -2.12 8.99 16.90
N GLY A 34 -1.51 9.43 15.80
CA GLY A 34 -2.03 9.19 14.47
C GLY A 34 -1.80 10.35 13.51
N LEU A 35 -2.44 10.23 12.35
CA LEU A 35 -2.55 11.30 11.36
C LEU A 35 -3.39 12.44 11.94
N MET A 36 -2.85 13.66 11.92
CA MET A 36 -3.57 14.87 12.34
C MET A 36 -4.25 15.53 11.15
N TRP A 37 -3.54 15.66 10.03
CA TRP A 37 -4.06 16.27 8.81
C TRP A 37 -3.26 15.84 7.57
N ASN A 38 -3.89 15.91 6.40
CA ASN A 38 -3.28 15.71 5.08
C ASN A 38 -3.78 16.83 4.14
N ARG A 39 -2.86 17.65 3.63
CA ARG A 39 -3.15 18.82 2.77
C ARG A 39 -2.90 18.58 1.30
N THR A 40 -2.37 17.41 0.93
CA THR A 40 -2.01 17.10 -0.47
C THR A 40 -3.22 16.93 -1.39
N GLY A 41 -4.39 16.61 -0.83
CA GLY A 41 -5.56 16.17 -1.62
C GLY A 41 -5.38 14.79 -2.29
N LEU A 42 -4.25 14.13 -2.09
CA LEU A 42 -3.89 12.85 -2.69
C LEU A 42 -4.16 11.69 -1.71
N PRO A 43 -4.44 10.49 -2.24
CA PRO A 43 -4.69 9.31 -1.40
C PRO A 43 -3.41 8.89 -0.67
N ALA A 44 -3.50 8.78 0.65
CA ALA A 44 -2.46 8.22 1.50
C ALA A 44 -2.39 6.70 1.31
N ALA A 45 -1.34 6.21 0.64
CA ALA A 45 -1.26 4.81 0.20
C ALA A 45 0.08 4.12 0.48
N PHE A 46 1.15 4.88 0.77
CA PHE A 46 2.50 4.36 0.93
C PHE A 46 2.88 4.25 2.41
N PRO A 47 3.53 3.16 2.86
CA PRO A 47 3.75 2.95 4.28
C PRO A 47 4.87 3.85 4.83
N LEU A 48 4.62 4.53 5.95
CA LEU A 48 5.64 5.12 6.78
C LEU A 48 5.53 4.54 8.19
N GLN A 49 6.61 3.95 8.68
CA GLN A 49 6.74 3.52 10.06
C GLN A 49 7.78 4.37 10.77
N VAL A 50 7.46 4.85 11.98
CA VAL A 50 8.40 5.55 12.84
C VAL A 50 8.58 4.77 14.14
N ARG A 51 9.84 4.58 14.53
CA ARG A 51 10.25 3.93 15.78
C ARG A 51 11.01 4.94 16.61
N THR A 52 10.63 5.10 17.86
CA THR A 52 11.26 6.03 18.78
C THR A 52 11.52 5.34 20.11
N SER A 53 12.48 5.87 20.88
CA SER A 53 12.62 5.50 22.28
C SER A 53 11.52 6.15 23.12
N ALA A 54 11.19 5.53 24.25
CA ALA A 54 10.26 6.13 25.20
C ALA A 54 10.83 7.41 25.85
N GLY A 55 9.95 8.23 26.41
CA GLY A 55 10.32 9.37 27.25
C GLY A 55 10.13 10.76 26.63
N ALA A 56 9.76 10.84 25.35
CA ALA A 56 9.27 12.07 24.71
C ALA A 56 8.31 11.69 23.57
N ASP A 57 7.29 12.52 23.36
CA ASP A 57 6.40 12.40 22.21
C ASP A 57 6.95 13.22 21.04
N TYR A 58 6.45 12.94 19.85
CA TYR A 58 6.93 13.55 18.62
C TYR A 58 5.77 14.11 17.79
N TYR A 59 6.02 15.26 17.19
CA TYR A 59 5.22 15.81 16.13
C TYR A 59 6.00 15.74 14.83
N LEU A 60 5.43 15.08 13.83
CA LEU A 60 6.02 14.84 12.53
C LEU A 60 5.32 15.70 11.49
N ILE A 61 6.11 16.45 10.72
CA ILE A 61 5.66 17.13 9.50
C ILE A 61 6.42 16.54 8.31
N LEU A 62 5.69 16.18 7.27
CA LEU A 62 6.25 15.93 5.94
C LEU A 62 6.05 17.20 5.12
N SER A 63 7.15 17.78 4.66
CA SER A 63 7.13 18.90 3.72
C SER A 63 7.48 18.40 2.33
N ASP A 64 6.74 18.82 1.32
CA ASP A 64 7.08 18.49 -0.07
C ASP A 64 8.50 18.99 -0.39
N ALA A 65 9.30 18.13 -1.03
CA ALA A 65 10.73 18.39 -1.21
C ALA A 65 11.02 19.45 -2.28
N GLU A 66 10.08 19.74 -3.17
CA GLU A 66 10.25 20.71 -4.26
C GLU A 66 9.75 22.10 -3.84
N THR A 67 8.57 22.16 -3.22
CA THR A 67 7.89 23.40 -2.83
C THR A 67 8.19 23.82 -1.39
N GLY A 68 8.59 22.88 -0.53
CA GLY A 68 8.76 23.11 0.91
C GLY A 68 7.44 23.20 1.69
N GLU A 69 6.29 23.05 1.03
CA GLU A 69 4.98 23.18 1.67
C GLU A 69 4.66 21.99 2.58
N ALA A 70 3.99 22.27 3.69
CA ALA A 70 3.60 21.25 4.66
C ALA A 70 2.47 20.37 4.10
N ALA A 71 2.78 19.12 3.79
CA ALA A 71 1.90 18.18 3.09
C ALA A 71 1.11 17.29 4.05
N LEU A 72 1.74 16.80 5.12
CA LEU A 72 1.12 15.90 6.09
C LEU A 72 1.67 16.14 7.50
N GLY A 73 0.79 16.08 8.50
CA GLY A 73 1.12 16.23 9.92
C GLY A 73 0.62 15.06 10.75
N ALA A 74 1.43 14.61 11.70
CA ALA A 74 1.09 13.49 12.56
C ALA A 74 1.67 13.63 13.97
N TYR A 75 0.95 13.07 14.95
CA TYR A 75 1.41 12.99 16.34
C TYR A 75 1.77 11.55 16.70
N ILE A 76 2.87 11.39 17.44
CA ILE A 76 3.49 10.11 17.74
C ILE A 76 3.75 10.03 19.25
N ASP A 77 3.13 9.07 19.90
CA ASP A 77 3.47 8.68 21.26
C ASP A 77 4.87 8.06 21.31
N GLY A 78 5.74 8.58 22.17
CA GLY A 78 7.09 8.08 22.38
C GLY A 78 7.13 6.61 22.81
N GLY A 79 8.03 5.83 22.21
CA GLY A 79 8.22 4.42 22.60
C GLY A 79 7.19 3.44 22.04
N LYS A 80 6.17 3.92 21.31
CA LYS A 80 5.21 3.07 20.59
C LYS A 80 5.60 2.98 19.10
N PHE A 81 5.19 1.88 18.47
CA PHE A 81 5.31 1.75 17.02
C PHE A 81 4.27 2.64 16.32
N PHE A 82 4.72 3.66 15.62
CA PHE A 82 3.86 4.52 14.82
C PHE A 82 3.84 4.08 13.36
N LYS A 83 2.64 3.98 12.78
CA LYS A 83 2.43 3.61 11.37
C LYS A 83 1.39 4.53 10.77
N VAL A 84 1.69 5.06 9.59
CA VAL A 84 0.78 5.91 8.82
C VAL A 84 0.96 5.63 7.33
N LEU A 85 -0.07 5.90 6.54
CA LEU A 85 0.04 5.93 5.09
C LEU A 85 0.33 7.36 4.64
N VAL A 86 1.20 7.50 3.65
CA VAL A 86 1.67 8.76 3.10
C VAL A 86 1.22 8.85 1.64
N PRO A 87 0.83 10.04 1.15
CA PRO A 87 0.59 10.27 -0.27
C PRO A 87 1.85 10.01 -1.12
N PRO A 88 1.72 9.79 -2.44
CA PRO A 88 2.88 9.73 -3.32
C PRO A 88 3.66 11.04 -3.29
N GLY A 89 4.97 10.98 -3.47
CA GLY A 89 5.81 12.18 -3.58
C GLY A 89 7.17 12.05 -2.88
N ARG A 90 7.94 13.13 -2.89
CA ARG A 90 9.22 13.25 -2.19
C ARG A 90 9.05 14.21 -1.03
N TYR A 91 9.37 13.77 0.18
CA TYR A 91 9.13 14.58 1.38
C TYR A 91 10.37 14.70 2.26
N VAL A 92 10.60 15.90 2.78
CA VAL A 92 11.51 16.16 3.89
C VAL A 92 10.74 15.94 5.20
N LEU A 93 11.26 15.07 6.06
CA LEU A 93 10.63 14.76 7.35
C LEU A 93 11.26 15.61 8.45
N ARG A 94 10.40 16.35 9.16
CA ARG A 94 10.76 17.17 10.31
C ARG A 94 10.07 16.65 11.55
N PHE A 95 10.83 16.51 12.62
CA PHE A 95 10.37 16.08 13.92
C PHE A 95 10.57 17.20 14.92
N ALA A 96 9.52 17.51 15.68
CA ALA A 96 9.62 18.19 16.95
C ALA A 96 9.36 17.17 18.05
N SER A 97 10.10 17.23 19.16
CA SER A 97 9.92 16.30 20.28
C SER A 97 10.00 17.00 21.63
N GLY A 98 9.26 16.47 22.59
CA GLY A 98 9.25 17.00 23.95
C GLY A 98 8.31 16.21 24.86
N LYS A 99 8.21 16.66 26.13
CA LYS A 99 7.46 15.94 27.17
C LYS A 99 5.99 16.33 27.25
N ARG A 100 5.63 17.53 26.77
CA ARG A 100 4.29 18.09 26.96
C ARG A 100 3.87 18.85 25.72
N TRP A 101 2.84 18.37 25.05
CA TRP A 101 2.23 19.04 23.90
C TRP A 101 1.55 20.35 24.31
N GLN A 102 1.65 21.39 23.47
CA GLN A 102 1.10 22.73 23.69
C GLN A 102 0.40 23.31 22.45
N GLY A 103 0.13 22.47 21.43
CA GLY A 103 -0.47 22.85 20.15
C GLY A 103 0.56 22.96 19.02
N GLU A 104 0.11 22.99 17.77
CA GLU A 104 0.99 22.98 16.59
C GLU A 104 1.92 24.20 16.50
N GLU A 105 1.46 25.36 16.98
CA GLU A 105 2.25 26.60 16.97
C GLU A 105 3.35 26.59 18.04
N ARG A 106 3.03 26.13 19.26
CA ARG A 106 3.94 26.12 20.41
C ARG A 106 4.71 24.81 20.57
N LEU A 107 4.33 23.79 19.80
CA LEU A 107 4.90 22.44 19.83
C LEU A 107 4.91 21.87 21.25
N PHE A 108 6.10 21.59 21.78
CA PHE A 108 6.27 21.08 23.15
C PHE A 108 6.68 22.15 24.16
N GLY A 109 6.65 23.42 23.75
CA GLY A 109 7.09 24.58 24.53
C GLY A 109 8.35 25.25 23.99
N PRO A 110 8.76 26.40 24.56
CA PRO A 110 9.87 27.19 24.06
C PRO A 110 11.24 26.59 24.37
N GLY A 111 12.25 27.03 23.61
CA GLY A 111 13.66 26.73 23.86
C GLY A 111 13.95 25.23 23.98
N ALA A 112 14.59 24.84 25.08
CA ALA A 112 15.02 23.45 25.32
C ALA A 112 13.88 22.45 25.53
N GLN A 113 12.62 22.90 25.68
CA GLN A 113 11.45 22.00 25.82
C GLN A 113 11.10 21.31 24.52
N THR A 114 11.37 21.96 23.37
CA THR A 114 11.15 21.40 22.04
C THR A 114 12.49 21.14 21.35
N ARG A 115 12.81 19.88 21.12
CA ARG A 115 13.95 19.50 20.29
C ARG A 115 13.48 19.28 18.85
N ARG A 116 14.17 19.88 17.89
CA ARG A 116 13.86 19.75 16.47
C ARG A 116 14.92 18.89 15.77
N PHE A 117 14.49 18.09 14.82
CA PHE A 117 15.35 17.23 14.03
C PHE A 117 14.76 17.08 12.62
N GLU A 118 15.59 17.21 11.60
CA GLU A 118 15.22 17.06 10.20
C GLU A 118 16.05 15.93 9.59
N LEU A 119 15.43 15.09 8.75
CA LEU A 119 16.21 14.11 8.00
C LEU A 119 17.07 14.79 6.94
N PRO A 120 18.33 14.35 6.76
CA PRO A 120 19.26 15.01 5.85
C PRO A 120 18.89 14.86 4.36
N TYR A 121 18.08 13.86 4.02
CA TYR A 121 17.67 13.58 2.64
C TYR A 121 16.16 13.37 2.56
N PRO A 122 15.51 13.87 1.49
CA PRO A 122 14.11 13.57 1.24
C PRO A 122 13.86 12.08 1.06
N LEU A 123 12.71 11.61 1.52
CA LEU A 123 12.23 10.25 1.31
C LEU A 123 11.20 10.22 0.19
N GLU A 124 11.34 9.27 -0.73
CA GLU A 124 10.42 9.09 -1.85
C GLU A 124 9.42 7.98 -1.57
N PHE A 125 8.14 8.29 -1.75
CA PHE A 125 7.01 7.39 -1.61
C PHE A 125 6.37 7.24 -2.98
N ALA A 126 6.61 6.09 -3.61
CA ALA A 126 6.25 5.86 -5.00
C ALA A 126 6.08 4.37 -5.29
N ILE A 127 5.46 4.08 -6.43
CA ILE A 127 5.38 2.72 -6.95
C ILE A 127 6.76 2.31 -7.49
N ARG A 128 7.30 1.17 -7.05
CA ARG A 128 8.61 0.63 -7.44
C ARG A 128 8.43 -0.64 -8.26
N GLY A 129 7.97 -0.51 -9.50
CA GLY A 129 7.64 -1.64 -10.38
C GLY A 129 6.19 -2.11 -10.23
N ALA A 130 5.87 -3.27 -10.81
CA ALA A 130 4.48 -3.72 -10.90
C ALA A 130 3.87 -4.04 -9.52
N GLY A 131 2.96 -3.19 -9.05
CA GLY A 131 2.18 -3.42 -7.83
C GLY A 131 2.96 -3.24 -6.51
N ILE A 132 4.17 -2.70 -6.52
CA ILE A 132 4.97 -2.51 -5.30
C ILE A 132 4.88 -1.07 -4.83
N LYS A 133 4.30 -0.84 -3.65
CA LYS A 133 4.27 0.48 -3.00
C LYS A 133 5.50 0.63 -2.11
N GLY A 134 6.40 1.54 -2.47
CA GLY A 134 7.61 1.85 -1.72
C GLY A 134 7.37 2.88 -0.63
N GLY A 135 7.86 2.59 0.57
CA GLY A 135 7.81 3.44 1.74
C GLY A 135 9.02 3.20 2.63
N HIS A 136 8.93 3.62 3.91
CA HIS A 136 10.12 3.71 4.78
C HIS A 136 9.84 3.39 6.23
N VAL A 137 10.85 2.83 6.91
CA VAL A 137 10.94 2.75 8.37
C VAL A 137 12.02 3.73 8.84
N VAL A 138 11.62 4.71 9.65
CA VAL A 138 12.52 5.67 10.30
C VAL A 138 12.67 5.30 11.76
N THR A 139 13.89 5.05 12.21
CA THR A 139 14.19 4.76 13.61
C THR A 139 14.97 5.92 14.21
N LEU A 140 14.39 6.60 15.19
CA LEU A 140 14.99 7.69 15.95
C LEU A 140 15.61 7.15 17.23
N SER A 141 16.91 7.38 17.43
CA SER A 141 17.63 7.04 18.66
C SER A 141 18.40 8.25 19.17
N ARG A 142 18.78 8.21 20.45
CA ARG A 142 19.68 9.22 21.03
C ARG A 142 21.12 8.78 20.86
N GLU A 143 21.97 9.71 20.42
CA GLU A 143 23.40 9.48 20.29
C GLU A 143 24.13 9.76 21.62
N PRO A 144 24.90 8.79 22.14
CA PRO A 144 25.81 9.00 23.26
C PRO A 144 27.25 9.29 22.79
N PRO A 145 28.03 10.16 23.46
CA PRO A 145 27.65 11.13 24.48
C PRO A 145 27.21 12.47 23.84
N GLY A 146 26.15 13.10 24.37
CA GLY A 146 25.68 14.41 23.90
C GLY A 146 24.17 14.51 23.68
N GLY A 147 23.48 13.37 23.58
CA GLY A 147 22.01 13.32 23.61
C GLY A 147 21.32 13.92 22.38
N GLY A 148 22.06 14.11 21.28
CA GLY A 148 21.52 14.42 19.96
C GLY A 148 20.59 13.32 19.46
N LEU A 149 19.67 13.66 18.56
CA LEU A 149 18.83 12.67 17.88
C LEU A 149 19.53 12.25 16.59
N GLN A 150 19.66 10.94 16.38
CA GLN A 150 20.10 10.34 15.13
C GLN A 150 18.94 9.54 14.53
N ALA A 151 18.96 9.37 13.21
CA ALA A 151 17.95 8.60 12.50
C ALA A 151 18.58 7.56 11.58
N ALA A 152 18.08 6.34 11.67
CA ALA A 152 18.33 5.29 10.69
C ALA A 152 17.09 5.10 9.81
N VAL A 153 17.26 5.11 8.49
CA VAL A 153 16.17 4.92 7.53
C VAL A 153 16.38 3.59 6.81
N LYS A 154 15.31 2.79 6.71
CA LYS A 154 15.26 1.56 5.92
C LYS A 154 14.07 1.61 4.97
N ALA A 155 14.23 1.08 3.76
CA ALA A 155 13.11 0.92 2.85
C ALA A 155 12.09 -0.10 3.40
N GLN A 156 10.83 0.07 3.02
CA GLN A 156 9.73 -0.86 3.31
C GLN A 156 8.80 -0.97 2.10
N TYR A 157 8.26 -2.16 1.85
CA TYR A 157 7.43 -2.40 0.67
C TYR A 157 6.10 -3.09 0.99
N ILE A 158 5.04 -2.65 0.31
CA ILE A 158 3.77 -3.39 0.19
C ILE A 158 3.63 -3.87 -1.24
N CYS A 159 3.58 -5.19 -1.45
CA CYS A 159 3.37 -5.83 -2.73
C CYS A 159 1.89 -6.16 -2.93
N GLN A 160 1.35 -5.75 -4.07
CA GLN A 160 0.00 -6.06 -4.50
C GLN A 160 0.05 -7.16 -5.56
N ILE A 161 -0.59 -8.29 -5.24
CA ILE A 161 -0.71 -9.44 -6.13
C ILE A 161 -2.15 -9.46 -6.62
N ALA A 162 -2.34 -9.26 -7.93
CA ALA A 162 -3.63 -9.45 -8.57
C ALA A 162 -3.76 -10.91 -9.02
N SER A 163 -4.82 -11.58 -8.57
CA SER A 163 -5.19 -12.91 -9.07
C SER A 163 -6.51 -12.80 -9.81
N LEU A 164 -6.58 -13.42 -10.98
CA LEU A 164 -7.87 -13.69 -11.62
C LEU A 164 -8.61 -14.68 -10.73
N GLU A 165 -9.84 -14.34 -10.36
CA GLU A 165 -10.72 -15.34 -9.76
C GLU A 165 -11.13 -16.28 -10.90
N ALA A 166 -10.73 -17.54 -10.78
CA ALA A 166 -11.32 -18.55 -11.63
C ALA A 166 -12.82 -18.59 -11.28
N PRO A 167 -13.73 -18.57 -12.27
CA PRO A 167 -15.14 -18.76 -11.98
C PRO A 167 -15.26 -20.05 -11.18
N GLU A 168 -15.90 -19.98 -10.03
CA GLU A 168 -16.14 -21.14 -9.19
C GLU A 168 -16.77 -22.20 -10.10
N LEU A 169 -16.03 -23.30 -10.30
CA LEU A 169 -16.59 -24.47 -10.95
C LEU A 169 -17.66 -24.94 -9.97
N LEU A 170 -18.89 -24.48 -10.17
CA LEU A 170 -20.06 -25.16 -9.64
C LEU A 170 -19.81 -26.66 -9.87
N PRO A 171 -20.08 -27.54 -8.90
CA PRO A 171 -20.02 -28.98 -9.11
C PRO A 171 -21.14 -29.37 -10.09
N GLY A 172 -20.98 -28.97 -11.34
CA GLY A 172 -21.72 -29.45 -12.46
C GLY A 172 -21.24 -30.87 -12.69
N ARG A 173 -22.21 -31.78 -12.74
CA ARG A 173 -22.11 -33.17 -13.19
C ARG A 173 -20.75 -33.45 -13.84
N ALA A 174 -19.95 -34.29 -13.20
CA ALA A 174 -18.69 -34.78 -13.74
C ALA A 174 -18.88 -35.05 -15.24
N GLN A 175 -18.34 -34.16 -16.07
CA GLN A 175 -18.37 -34.40 -17.50
C GLN A 175 -17.51 -35.64 -17.69
N PRO A 176 -18.01 -36.69 -18.37
CA PRO A 176 -17.19 -37.84 -18.63
C PRO A 176 -15.94 -37.34 -19.34
N LEU A 177 -14.78 -37.69 -18.79
CA LEU A 177 -13.46 -37.43 -19.39
C LEU A 177 -13.61 -37.72 -20.88
N ARG A 178 -13.53 -36.68 -21.72
CA ARG A 178 -13.46 -36.87 -23.17
C ARG A 178 -12.17 -37.63 -23.42
N GLN A 179 -12.28 -38.94 -23.59
CA GLN A 179 -11.18 -39.78 -24.01
C GLN A 179 -10.85 -39.40 -25.45
N PHE A 180 -9.75 -38.69 -25.63
CA PHE A 180 -9.19 -38.42 -26.94
C PHE A 180 -8.51 -39.69 -27.43
N HIS A 181 -9.18 -40.47 -28.27
CA HIS A 181 -8.54 -41.54 -29.01
C HIS A 181 -7.78 -40.94 -30.18
N LEU A 182 -6.45 -41.00 -30.13
CA LEU A 182 -5.62 -40.74 -31.31
C LEU A 182 -5.98 -41.76 -32.39
N GLY A 183 -6.34 -41.27 -33.58
CA GLY A 183 -6.63 -42.12 -34.75
C GLY A 183 -5.38 -42.85 -35.26
N GLY A 184 -5.61 -43.89 -36.07
CA GLY A 184 -4.58 -44.70 -36.72
C GLY A 184 -4.55 -46.16 -36.26
N ASP A 185 -4.49 -47.12 -37.20
CA ASP A 185 -4.33 -48.53 -36.86
C ASP A 185 -2.91 -48.84 -36.32
N ALA A 186 -2.76 -49.98 -35.66
CA ALA A 186 -1.52 -50.38 -34.99
C ALA A 186 -0.34 -50.57 -35.96
N ARG A 187 -0.60 -50.94 -37.22
CA ARG A 187 0.44 -51.15 -38.24
C ARG A 187 1.01 -49.80 -38.67
N SER A 188 0.15 -48.81 -38.87
CA SER A 188 0.52 -47.43 -39.20
C SER A 188 1.37 -46.79 -38.10
N ARG A 189 1.05 -47.05 -36.83
CA ARG A 189 1.86 -46.61 -35.68
C ARG A 189 3.22 -47.33 -35.60
N GLY A 190 3.26 -48.63 -35.93
CA GLY A 190 4.50 -49.41 -35.96
C GLY A 190 5.50 -48.94 -37.00
N ILE A 191 5.03 -48.56 -38.20
CA ILE A 191 5.87 -48.04 -39.29
C ILE A 191 6.51 -46.70 -38.91
N LEU A 192 5.73 -45.78 -38.34
CA LEU A 192 6.24 -44.47 -37.90
C LEU A 192 7.25 -44.59 -36.76
N HIS A 193 7.02 -45.52 -35.82
CA HIS A 193 7.96 -45.79 -34.72
C HIS A 193 9.29 -46.38 -35.23
N LEU A 194 9.25 -47.26 -36.24
CA LEU A 194 10.45 -47.80 -36.88
C LEU A 194 11.21 -46.74 -37.68
N GLN A 195 10.52 -45.88 -38.43
CA GLN A 195 11.13 -44.77 -39.17
C GLN A 195 11.83 -43.76 -38.24
N TRP A 196 11.20 -43.41 -37.12
CA TRP A 196 11.81 -42.55 -36.11
C TRP A 196 13.03 -43.20 -35.46
N ARG A 197 12.94 -44.49 -35.09
CA ARG A 197 14.04 -45.25 -34.47
C ARG A 197 15.24 -45.39 -35.40
N LEU A 198 15.03 -45.44 -36.72
CA LEU A 198 16.09 -45.59 -37.72
C LEU A 198 16.67 -44.24 -38.21
N GLN A 199 16.21 -43.09 -37.67
CA GLN A 199 16.63 -41.74 -38.08
C GLN A 199 16.61 -41.49 -39.59
N LEU A 200 15.75 -42.22 -40.31
CA LEU A 200 15.45 -41.93 -41.70
C LEU A 200 14.62 -40.65 -41.68
N GLY A 201 15.27 -39.51 -41.92
CA GLY A 201 14.75 -38.17 -41.70
C GLY A 201 13.28 -38.03 -42.10
N GLY A 202 12.50 -37.37 -41.24
CA GLY A 202 11.09 -37.09 -41.50
C GLY A 202 10.91 -36.40 -42.86
N PRO A 203 9.77 -36.61 -43.54
CA PRO A 203 9.54 -36.03 -44.85
C PRO A 203 9.73 -34.51 -44.80
N GLN A 204 10.41 -33.96 -45.81
CA GLN A 204 10.58 -32.51 -45.93
C GLN A 204 9.21 -31.82 -45.94
N ALA A 205 9.15 -30.67 -45.28
CA ALA A 205 7.95 -29.88 -45.15
C ALA A 205 7.37 -29.55 -46.54
N GLY A 206 6.07 -29.77 -46.72
CA GLY A 206 5.34 -29.48 -47.96
C GLY A 206 5.26 -30.65 -48.96
N THR A 207 5.82 -31.82 -48.64
CA THR A 207 5.70 -32.99 -49.52
C THR A 207 4.35 -33.71 -49.36
N PRO A 208 3.84 -34.37 -50.42
CA PRO A 208 2.61 -35.17 -50.33
C PRO A 208 2.68 -36.27 -49.25
N LEU A 209 3.88 -36.79 -48.99
CA LEU A 209 4.13 -37.78 -47.94
C LEU A 209 3.96 -37.19 -46.53
N GLU A 210 4.40 -35.95 -46.29
CA GLU A 210 4.17 -35.25 -45.02
C GLU A 210 2.66 -34.98 -44.80
N GLN A 211 1.94 -34.56 -45.85
CA GLN A 211 0.50 -34.30 -45.78
C GLN A 211 -0.30 -35.57 -45.48
N TRP A 212 0.05 -36.69 -46.12
CA TRP A 212 -0.54 -37.99 -45.83
C TRP A 212 -0.26 -38.44 -44.38
N GLN A 213 0.96 -38.27 -43.88
CA GLN A 213 1.30 -38.57 -42.49
C GLN A 213 0.52 -37.71 -41.48
N ARG A 214 0.36 -36.40 -41.74
CA ARG A 214 -0.47 -35.52 -40.88
C ARG A 214 -1.93 -35.95 -40.85
N SER A 215 -2.47 -36.48 -41.95
CA SER A 215 -3.85 -36.95 -42.02
C SER A 215 -4.14 -38.12 -41.08
N LEU A 216 -3.12 -38.93 -40.73
CA LEU A 216 -3.25 -40.04 -39.79
C LEU A 216 -3.48 -39.57 -38.34
N PHE A 217 -3.13 -38.32 -38.02
CA PHE A 217 -3.20 -37.75 -36.66
C PHE A 217 -4.33 -36.71 -36.49
N LEU A 218 -5.12 -36.44 -37.54
CA LEU A 218 -6.29 -35.58 -37.40
C LEU A 218 -7.44 -36.36 -36.73
N LEU A 219 -7.98 -35.78 -35.66
CA LEU A 219 -9.19 -36.24 -35.00
C LEU A 219 -10.38 -36.13 -35.97
N GLY A 220 -10.72 -37.24 -36.62
CA GLY A 220 -11.89 -37.35 -37.49
C GLY A 220 -11.61 -38.19 -38.72
N ASN A 221 -12.14 -39.42 -38.72
CA ASN A 221 -12.03 -40.35 -39.84
C ASN A 221 -12.71 -39.77 -41.10
N PRO A 222 -12.01 -39.57 -42.23
CA PRO A 222 -12.59 -39.03 -43.46
C PRO A 222 -13.55 -39.99 -44.18
N LEU A 223 -13.69 -41.23 -43.71
CA LEU A 223 -14.62 -42.23 -44.28
C LEU A 223 -15.96 -42.35 -43.51
N LEU A 224 -16.23 -41.51 -42.51
CA LEU A 224 -17.54 -41.45 -41.87
C LEU A 224 -18.41 -40.37 -42.56
N PRO A 225 -19.70 -40.66 -42.86
CA PRO A 225 -20.56 -39.68 -43.49
C PRO A 225 -20.76 -38.45 -42.57
N PRO A 226 -21.01 -37.27 -43.13
CA PRO A 226 -21.21 -36.07 -42.34
C PRO A 226 -22.40 -36.27 -41.41
N ARG A 227 -22.19 -36.07 -40.11
CA ARG A 227 -23.31 -36.01 -39.16
C ARG A 227 -24.16 -34.80 -39.57
N ALA A 228 -25.42 -35.03 -39.90
CA ALA A 228 -26.36 -33.98 -40.28
C ALA A 228 -26.33 -32.86 -39.23
N SER A 229 -25.90 -31.68 -39.66
CA SER A 229 -26.02 -30.45 -38.90
C SER A 229 -27.49 -30.08 -38.83
N GLY A 230 -28.18 -30.57 -37.81
CA GLY A 230 -29.46 -30.01 -37.38
C GLY A 230 -29.24 -28.61 -36.83
N LEU A 231 -29.10 -27.64 -37.73
CA LEU A 231 -29.30 -26.22 -37.40
C LEU A 231 -30.81 -25.98 -37.38
N ASP A 232 -31.45 -26.41 -36.30
CA ASP A 232 -32.75 -25.87 -35.92
C ASP A 232 -32.52 -24.69 -34.97
N GLY A 233 -33.12 -23.56 -35.34
CA GLY A 233 -32.89 -22.26 -34.73
C GLY A 233 -33.18 -22.24 -33.22
N ARG A 234 -32.17 -21.86 -32.44
CA ARG A 234 -32.38 -21.08 -31.22
C ARG A 234 -31.50 -19.84 -31.28
N GLY A 235 -32.15 -18.69 -31.20
CA GLY A 235 -31.50 -17.39 -31.13
C GLY A 235 -30.38 -17.40 -30.12
N GLY A 236 -29.15 -17.26 -30.61
CA GLY A 236 -27.97 -17.10 -29.78
C GLY A 236 -28.06 -15.77 -29.04
N GLN A 237 -28.50 -15.79 -27.79
CA GLN A 237 -28.11 -14.74 -26.86
C GLN A 237 -26.58 -14.68 -26.88
N ARG A 238 -26.03 -13.50 -27.22
CA ARG A 238 -24.62 -13.20 -26.96
C ARG A 238 -24.34 -13.63 -25.52
N PRO A 239 -23.33 -14.48 -25.24
CA PRO A 239 -23.00 -14.82 -23.87
C PRO A 239 -22.74 -13.49 -23.14
N PRO A 240 -23.37 -13.25 -21.96
CA PRO A 240 -23.13 -12.03 -21.23
C PRO A 240 -21.62 -11.94 -21.00
N ALA A 241 -21.04 -10.76 -21.27
CA ALA A 241 -19.65 -10.50 -20.97
C ALA A 241 -19.44 -10.78 -19.47
N ARG A 242 -18.90 -11.96 -19.15
CA ARG A 242 -18.58 -12.31 -17.78
C ARG A 242 -17.42 -11.40 -17.39
N PHE A 243 -17.71 -10.40 -16.57
CA PHE A 243 -16.66 -9.66 -15.88
C PHE A 243 -15.74 -10.68 -15.23
N ARG A 244 -14.48 -10.71 -15.66
CA ARG A 244 -13.46 -11.49 -14.95
C ARG A 244 -13.27 -10.80 -13.62
N SER A 245 -13.82 -11.37 -12.56
CA SER A 245 -13.54 -10.88 -11.23
C SER A 245 -12.06 -11.12 -10.92
N TYR A 246 -11.45 -10.15 -10.27
CA TYR A 246 -10.06 -10.23 -9.83
C TYR A 246 -10.01 -9.88 -8.35
N SER A 247 -9.20 -10.61 -7.61
CA SER A 247 -8.89 -10.29 -6.22
C SER A 247 -7.50 -9.68 -6.15
N VAL A 248 -7.35 -8.64 -5.34
CA VAL A 248 -6.05 -8.01 -5.06
C VAL A 248 -5.70 -8.29 -3.61
N ARG A 249 -4.58 -8.98 -3.39
CA ARG A 249 -4.02 -9.20 -2.05
C ARG A 249 -2.83 -8.27 -1.84
N SER A 250 -2.79 -7.58 -0.70
CA SER A 250 -1.69 -6.69 -0.33
C SER A 250 -0.89 -7.31 0.82
N LEU A 251 0.43 -7.45 0.63
CA LEU A 251 1.34 -8.11 1.59
C LEU A 251 2.57 -7.24 1.81
N PHE A 252 3.11 -7.19 3.03
CA PHE A 252 4.45 -6.61 3.25
C PHE A 252 5.51 -7.55 2.67
N CYS A 253 6.44 -7.02 1.88
CA CYS A 253 7.37 -7.83 1.08
C CYS A 253 8.85 -7.41 1.18
N GLY A 254 9.20 -6.67 2.23
CA GLY A 254 10.57 -6.22 2.50
C GLY A 254 10.57 -5.05 3.47
#